data_AF-A0A3C1RZN3-F1
#
_entry.id   AF-A0A3C1RZN3-F1
#
_cell.length_a   1.000
_cell.length_b   1.000
_cell.length_c   1.000
_cell.angle_alpha   90.00
_cell.angle_beta   90.00
_cell.angle_gamma   90.00
#
_symmetry.space_group_name_H-M   'P 1'
#
loop_
_entity.id
_entity.type
_entity.pdbx_description
1 polymer ?
#
loop_
_entity_poly.entity_id
_entity_poly.type
_entity_poly.pdbx_seq_one_letter_code
_entity_poly.pdbx_strand_id
1 'polypeptide(L)'
;MVNVKIGNKIINPKEKPEIKLEAGSGYYKTSWKAEAIKKDMGSITLSSKGNTVAWGGLYWQYFENLNKITKAKTPLELTKKVFKKINTNEGKQLIEITKNTIIKVGDLLTVRIELYSDRDMQFIHMKDMRASGVEPVSVLSEYKWQDGLGYYQSTKNASTDFFFSNLPKGSYVFEYDIRANNAGEFSNGITSIQNMYAPEYTSHSNGSTISIKK
;
A
#
# COMPACT_ATOMS: atom_id res chain seq x y z
N MET A 1 31.68 7.08 10.81
CA MET A 1 30.36 7.17 11.49
C MET A 1 29.55 8.23 10.77
N VAL A 2 28.32 7.90 10.36
CA VAL A 2 27.44 8.81 9.62
C VAL A 2 26.71 9.71 10.63
N ASN A 3 26.79 11.02 10.45
CA ASN A 3 25.99 11.96 11.23
C ASN A 3 24.59 12.05 10.61
N VAL A 4 23.58 11.90 11.46
CA VAL A 4 22.17 11.97 11.08
C VAL A 4 21.56 13.23 11.66
N LYS A 5 21.00 14.08 10.80
CA LYS A 5 20.25 15.27 11.19
C LYS A 5 18.82 15.15 10.68
N ILE A 6 17.84 15.31 11.57
CA ILE A 6 16.41 15.27 11.29
C ILE A 6 15.84 16.66 11.59
N GLY A 7 15.38 17.37 10.56
CA GLY A 7 15.08 18.80 10.64
C GLY A 7 16.30 19.56 11.16
N ASN A 8 16.15 20.29 12.27
CA ASN A 8 17.27 20.98 12.93
C ASN A 8 17.95 20.17 14.05
N LYS A 9 17.52 18.93 14.31
CA LYS A 9 18.06 18.11 15.41
C LYS A 9 19.12 17.14 14.92
N ILE A 10 20.29 17.17 15.55
CA ILE A 10 21.33 16.14 15.35
C ILE A 10 20.95 14.94 16.23
N ILE A 11 20.95 13.75 15.63
CA ILE A 11 20.71 12.50 16.35
C ILE A 11 22.07 11.87 16.65
N ASN A 12 22.50 11.96 17.91
CA ASN A 12 23.72 11.32 18.39
C ASN A 12 23.37 10.22 19.41
N PRO A 13 23.43 8.93 19.02
CA PRO A 13 23.17 7.81 19.92
C PRO A 13 24.09 7.80 21.16
N LYS A 14 25.32 8.33 21.05
CA LYS A 14 26.28 8.33 22.17
C LYS A 14 25.92 9.33 23.27
N GLU A 15 25.18 10.38 22.93
CA GLU A 15 24.77 11.43 23.87
C GLU A 15 23.41 11.13 24.51
N LYS A 16 22.74 10.05 24.11
CA LYS A 16 21.41 9.68 24.56
C LYS A 16 21.40 8.25 25.12
N PRO A 17 21.43 8.07 26.45
CA PRO A 17 21.44 6.75 27.09
C PRO A 17 20.24 5.87 26.70
N GLU A 18 19.11 6.48 26.35
CA GLU A 18 17.91 5.79 25.87
C GLU A 18 18.08 5.14 24.48
N ILE A 19 19.05 5.59 23.68
CA ILE A 19 19.32 5.05 22.34
C ILE A 19 20.41 3.99 22.45
N LYS A 20 20.00 2.72 22.52
CA LYS A 20 20.93 1.59 22.51
C LYS A 20 21.47 1.37 21.11
N LEU A 21 22.79 1.50 20.97
CA LEU A 21 23.51 1.14 19.75
C LEU A 21 23.76 -0.37 19.72
N GLU A 22 23.35 -1.01 18.65
CA GLU A 22 23.63 -2.43 18.44
C GLU A 22 25.10 -2.62 18.06
N ALA A 23 25.77 -3.57 18.74
CA ALA A 23 27.17 -3.88 18.48
C ALA A 23 27.33 -4.49 17.07
N GLY A 24 28.39 -4.09 16.36
CA GLY A 24 28.68 -4.56 14.99
C GLY A 24 27.91 -3.80 13.92
N SER A 25 26.58 -3.83 13.93
CA SER A 25 25.74 -3.18 12.91
C SER A 25 25.69 -1.65 13.06
N GLY A 26 25.87 -1.13 14.28
CA GLY A 26 25.71 0.28 14.57
C GLY A 26 24.26 0.77 14.43
N TYR A 27 23.31 -0.17 14.38
CA TYR A 27 21.89 0.13 14.31
C TYR A 27 21.42 0.82 15.58
N TYR A 28 20.53 1.79 15.42
CA TYR A 28 19.81 2.41 16.52
C TYR A 28 18.41 2.83 16.07
N LYS A 29 17.49 2.87 17.03
CA LYS A 29 16.11 3.31 16.83
C LYS A 29 15.76 4.38 17.85
N THR A 30 14.93 5.33 17.43
CA THR A 30 14.34 6.34 18.30
C THR A 30 12.88 6.52 17.93
N SER A 31 12.09 7.06 18.86
CA SER A 31 10.65 7.31 18.67
C SER A 31 10.30 8.68 19.23
N TRP A 32 9.27 9.29 18.64
CA TRP A 32 8.75 10.59 19.06
C TRP A 32 7.26 10.47 19.30
N LYS A 33 6.77 11.17 20.33
CA LYS A 33 5.34 11.41 20.49
C LYS A 33 4.87 12.42 19.46
N ALA A 34 3.57 12.41 19.15
CA ALA A 34 2.98 13.25 18.11
C ALA A 34 3.29 14.75 18.31
N GLU A 35 3.27 15.24 19.54
CA GLU A 35 3.49 16.65 19.88
C GLU A 35 4.93 17.11 19.62
N ALA A 36 5.88 16.18 19.58
CA ALA A 36 7.28 16.46 19.32
C ALA A 36 7.63 16.49 17.82
N ILE A 37 6.73 16.00 16.96
CA ILE A 37 6.93 15.93 15.51
C ILE A 37 6.61 17.29 14.90
N LYS A 38 7.58 17.83 14.17
CA LYS A 38 7.47 19.12 13.46
C LYS A 38 7.69 18.90 11.97
N LYS A 39 7.13 19.79 11.14
CA LYS A 39 7.21 19.70 9.66
C LYS A 39 8.65 19.62 9.14
N ASP A 40 9.58 20.30 9.79
CA ASP A 40 11.01 20.29 9.42
C ASP A 40 11.67 18.92 9.60
N MET A 41 11.13 18.06 10.47
CA MET A 41 11.63 16.68 10.66
C MET A 41 11.44 15.78 9.42
N GLY A 42 10.67 16.21 8.43
CA GLY A 42 10.60 15.54 7.12
C GLY A 42 11.86 15.71 6.26
N SER A 43 12.75 16.65 6.61
CA SER A 43 14.05 16.82 5.97
C SER A 43 15.13 16.07 6.75
N ILE A 44 15.83 15.16 6.07
CA ILE A 44 16.82 14.30 6.70
C ILE A 44 18.14 14.44 5.96
N THR A 45 19.19 14.80 6.69
CA THR A 45 20.55 14.96 6.16
C THR A 45 21.44 13.88 6.74
N LEU A 46 22.07 13.12 5.86
CA LEU A 46 23.08 12.13 6.18
C LEU A 46 24.44 12.67 5.72
N SER A 47 25.44 12.70 6.60
CA SER A 47 26.79 13.13 6.24
C SER A 47 27.85 12.17 6.79
N SER A 48 28.78 11.75 5.93
CA SER A 48 29.96 10.99 6.32
C SER A 48 31.19 11.89 6.21
N LYS A 49 32.05 11.88 7.23
CA LYS A 49 33.32 12.63 7.24
C LYS A 49 34.55 11.76 6.94
N GLY A 50 34.36 10.46 6.71
CA GLY A 50 35.47 9.52 6.49
C GLY A 50 35.68 9.19 5.01
N ASN A 51 36.89 8.76 4.65
CA ASN A 51 37.26 8.32 3.29
C ASN A 51 36.80 6.88 2.97
N THR A 52 35.79 6.38 3.67
CA THR A 52 35.28 5.01 3.53
C THR A 52 33.81 5.03 3.13
N VAL A 53 33.39 4.07 2.31
CA VAL A 53 31.99 3.88 1.94
C VAL A 53 31.15 3.62 3.19
N ALA A 54 29.97 4.24 3.28
CA ALA A 54 28.99 4.02 4.32
C ALA A 54 27.72 3.42 3.72
N TRP A 55 27.22 2.34 4.32
CA TRP A 55 25.96 1.70 3.97
C TRP A 55 24.97 1.86 5.13
N GLY A 56 23.70 2.07 4.82
CA GLY A 56 22.66 2.22 5.83
C GLY A 56 21.27 2.37 5.22
N GLY A 57 20.25 2.16 6.05
CA GLY A 57 18.86 2.36 5.71
C GLY A 57 18.20 3.28 6.72
N LEU A 58 17.23 4.06 6.27
CA LEU A 58 16.42 4.93 7.10
C LEU A 58 14.95 4.52 6.94
N TYR A 59 14.32 4.24 8.07
CA TYR A 59 12.94 3.78 8.11
C TYR A 59 12.10 4.76 8.94
N TRP A 60 10.98 5.20 8.37
CA TRP A 60 10.01 6.03 9.05
C TRP A 60 8.69 5.27 9.21
N GLN A 61 8.24 5.08 10.44
CA GLN A 61 7.05 4.30 10.75
C GLN A 61 6.09 5.12 11.62
N TYR A 62 4.81 5.14 11.24
CA TYR A 62 3.74 5.83 11.96
C TYR A 62 2.40 5.14 11.71
N PHE A 63 1.42 5.46 12.56
CA PHE A 63 0.03 5.08 12.35
C PHE A 63 -0.71 6.21 11.64
N GLU A 64 -1.57 5.87 10.70
CA GLU A 64 -2.43 6.82 9.99
C GLU A 64 -3.78 6.16 9.68
N ASN A 65 -4.81 6.99 9.59
CA ASN A 65 -6.13 6.56 9.12
C ASN A 65 -6.04 6.19 7.64
N LEU A 66 -6.60 5.04 7.27
CA LEU A 66 -6.54 4.51 5.90
C LEU A 66 -7.00 5.53 4.86
N ASN A 67 -8.06 6.28 5.13
CA ASN A 67 -8.61 7.29 4.23
C ASN A 67 -7.72 8.53 4.02
N LYS A 68 -6.66 8.71 4.83
CA LYS A 68 -5.68 9.81 4.69
C LYS A 68 -4.39 9.38 3.99
N ILE A 69 -4.23 8.09 3.68
CA ILE A 69 -3.04 7.59 2.99
C ILE A 69 -3.00 8.17 1.57
N THR A 70 -1.88 8.81 1.23
CA THR A 70 -1.61 9.32 -0.11
C THR A 70 -0.89 8.28 -0.96
N LYS A 71 -0.92 8.43 -2.30
CA LYS A 71 -0.28 7.47 -3.20
C LYS A 71 1.24 7.51 -3.02
N ALA A 72 1.88 6.34 -2.91
CA ALA A 72 3.34 6.23 -2.97
C ALA A 72 3.85 6.36 -4.41
N LYS A 73 5.01 7.00 -4.58
CA LYS A 73 5.70 7.11 -5.87
C LYS A 73 7.05 6.39 -5.80
N THR A 74 7.07 5.14 -6.24
CA THR A 74 8.26 4.27 -6.26
C THR A 74 8.33 3.58 -7.63
N PRO A 75 9.33 2.72 -7.90
CA PRO A 75 9.37 1.88 -9.11
C PRO A 75 8.12 1.03 -9.36
N LEU A 76 7.31 0.80 -8.32
CA LEU A 76 5.98 0.22 -8.39
C LEU A 76 4.94 1.33 -8.15
N GLU A 77 3.92 1.41 -8.98
CA GLU A 77 2.80 2.32 -8.78
C GLU A 77 1.46 1.59 -8.77
N LEU A 78 0.61 1.94 -7.80
CA LEU A 78 -0.72 1.38 -7.65
C LEU A 78 -1.80 2.46 -7.72
N THR A 79 -2.85 2.19 -8.47
CA THR A 79 -4.11 2.93 -8.45
C THR A 79 -5.24 1.96 -8.14
N LYS A 80 -6.04 2.28 -7.12
CA LYS A 80 -7.24 1.50 -6.76
C LYS A 80 -8.49 2.30 -7.07
N LYS A 81 -9.40 1.70 -7.84
CA LYS A 81 -10.72 2.24 -8.14
C LYS A 81 -11.80 1.20 -7.80
N VAL A 82 -13.01 1.69 -7.55
CA VAL A 82 -14.18 0.84 -7.36
C VAL A 82 -15.26 1.31 -8.31
N PHE A 83 -15.92 0.35 -8.96
CA PHE A 83 -16.97 0.59 -9.93
C PHE A 83 -18.26 -0.08 -9.45
N LYS A 84 -19.41 0.55 -9.67
CA LYS A 84 -20.70 -0.12 -9.58
C LYS A 84 -20.95 -0.85 -10.89
N LYS A 85 -21.26 -2.15 -10.81
CA LYS A 85 -21.54 -3.01 -11.95
C LYS A 85 -23.04 -3.04 -12.20
N ILE A 86 -23.47 -2.48 -13.33
CA ILE A 86 -24.88 -2.41 -13.72
C ILE A 86 -25.13 -3.26 -14.98
N ASN A 87 -26.33 -3.83 -15.07
CA ASN A 87 -26.80 -4.46 -16.30
C ASN A 87 -27.56 -3.41 -17.11
N THR A 88 -27.20 -3.27 -18.38
CA THR A 88 -27.87 -2.41 -19.36
C THR A 88 -28.32 -3.26 -20.54
N ASN A 89 -29.12 -2.67 -21.44
CA ASN A 89 -29.52 -3.35 -22.68
C ASN A 89 -28.32 -3.69 -23.59
N GLU A 90 -27.19 -2.99 -23.42
CA GLU A 90 -25.93 -3.19 -24.15
C GLU A 90 -24.98 -4.15 -23.42
N GLY A 91 -25.39 -4.71 -22.28
CA GLY A 91 -24.60 -5.59 -21.44
C GLY A 91 -24.15 -4.96 -20.12
N LYS A 92 -23.12 -5.55 -19.51
CA LYS A 92 -22.60 -5.11 -18.21
C LYS A 92 -21.74 -3.85 -18.38
N GLN A 93 -22.06 -2.80 -17.64
CA GLN A 93 -21.28 -1.57 -17.60
C GLN A 93 -20.71 -1.32 -16.21
N LEU A 94 -19.52 -0.71 -16.16
CA LEU A 94 -18.84 -0.30 -14.94
C LEU A 94 -18.92 1.21 -14.80
N ILE A 95 -19.57 1.69 -13.73
CA ILE A 95 -19.67 3.11 -13.40
C ILE A 95 -18.75 3.41 -12.23
N GLU A 96 -17.79 4.31 -12.41
CA GLU A 96 -16.85 4.66 -11.34
C GLU A 96 -17.58 5.23 -10.11
N ILE A 97 -17.21 4.75 -8.93
CA ILE A 97 -17.75 5.24 -7.68
C ILE A 97 -17.03 6.54 -7.32
N THR A 98 -17.80 7.62 -7.30
CA THR A 98 -17.38 8.93 -6.84
C THR A 98 -18.05 9.25 -5.51
N LYS A 99 -17.75 10.41 -4.92
CA LYS A 99 -18.43 10.89 -3.69
C LYS A 99 -19.95 11.02 -3.84
N ASN A 100 -20.44 11.15 -5.08
CA ASN A 100 -21.86 11.34 -5.38
C ASN A 100 -22.55 10.02 -5.77
N THR A 101 -21.80 8.93 -5.91
CA THR A 101 -22.36 7.64 -6.33
C THR A 101 -23.08 6.97 -5.16
N ILE A 102 -24.36 6.69 -5.33
CA ILE A 102 -25.16 5.97 -4.31
C ILE A 102 -24.93 4.46 -4.47
N ILE A 103 -24.28 3.87 -3.48
CA ILE A 103 -24.18 2.42 -3.32
C ILE A 103 -25.31 1.97 -2.38
N LYS A 104 -26.05 0.94 -2.76
CA LYS A 104 -27.07 0.31 -1.92
C LYS A 104 -26.63 -1.09 -1.50
N VAL A 105 -27.14 -1.57 -0.38
CA VAL A 105 -26.98 -2.97 0.02
C VAL A 105 -27.46 -3.87 -1.12
N GLY A 106 -26.69 -4.91 -1.43
CA GLY A 106 -26.94 -5.84 -2.53
C GLY A 106 -26.29 -5.46 -3.86
N ASP A 107 -25.86 -4.20 -4.06
CA ASP A 107 -25.17 -3.77 -5.28
C ASP A 107 -23.90 -4.61 -5.52
N LEU A 108 -23.68 -4.98 -6.78
CA LEU A 108 -22.45 -5.61 -7.24
C LEU A 108 -21.45 -4.53 -7.60
N LEU A 109 -20.25 -4.59 -7.02
CA LEU A 109 -19.16 -3.67 -7.29
C LEU A 109 -17.96 -4.43 -7.84
N THR A 110 -17.16 -3.77 -8.66
CA THR A 110 -15.89 -4.30 -9.17
C THR A 110 -14.76 -3.44 -8.64
N VAL A 111 -13.83 -4.05 -7.92
CA VAL A 111 -12.56 -3.42 -7.57
C VAL A 111 -11.63 -3.55 -8.76
N ARG A 112 -11.02 -2.45 -9.18
CA ARG A 112 -9.96 -2.41 -10.20
C ARG A 112 -8.68 -1.91 -9.58
N ILE A 113 -7.61 -2.68 -9.75
CA ILE A 113 -6.26 -2.31 -9.34
C ILE A 113 -5.43 -2.17 -10.62
N GLU A 114 -4.90 -0.98 -10.84
CA GLU A 114 -3.93 -0.71 -11.92
C GLU A 114 -2.53 -0.73 -11.29
N LEU A 115 -1.68 -1.63 -11.76
CA LEU A 115 -0.29 -1.79 -11.33
C LEU A 115 0.64 -1.39 -12.48
N TYR A 116 1.59 -0.50 -12.21
CA TYR A 116 2.71 -0.21 -13.10
C TYR A 116 4.02 -0.64 -12.43
N SER A 117 4.90 -1.30 -13.19
CA SER A 117 6.28 -1.62 -12.81
C SER A 117 7.25 -1.07 -13.85
N ASP A 118 8.27 -0.34 -13.42
CA ASP A 118 9.29 0.23 -14.30
C ASP A 118 10.37 -0.78 -14.76
N ARG A 119 10.41 -1.96 -14.13
CA ARG A 119 11.41 -3.03 -14.34
C ARG A 119 10.86 -4.42 -14.04
N ASP A 120 11.62 -5.43 -14.40
CA ASP A 120 11.33 -6.82 -14.04
C ASP A 120 11.63 -7.07 -12.56
N MET A 121 10.72 -7.75 -11.87
CA MET A 121 10.85 -8.12 -10.46
C MET A 121 10.38 -9.55 -10.24
N GLN A 122 10.80 -10.16 -9.13
CA GLN A 122 10.41 -11.51 -8.72
C GLN A 122 9.92 -11.53 -7.28
N PHE A 123 9.07 -12.51 -6.95
CA PHE A 123 8.55 -12.73 -5.60
C PHE A 123 7.82 -11.52 -5.00
N ILE A 124 6.90 -10.96 -5.78
CA ILE A 124 6.09 -9.82 -5.39
C ILE A 124 4.79 -10.30 -4.74
N HIS A 125 4.39 -9.65 -3.65
CA HIS A 125 3.08 -9.81 -3.03
C HIS A 125 2.34 -8.49 -3.07
N MET A 126 1.15 -8.51 -3.67
CA MET A 126 0.20 -7.43 -3.62
C MET A 126 -0.96 -7.83 -2.73
N LYS A 127 -1.34 -6.97 -1.79
CA LYS A 127 -2.45 -7.17 -0.86
C LYS A 127 -3.41 -6.02 -1.02
N ASP A 128 -4.64 -6.32 -1.41
CA ASP A 128 -5.71 -5.35 -1.49
C ASP A 128 -6.67 -5.48 -0.31
N MET A 129 -6.68 -4.50 0.58
CA MET A 129 -7.62 -4.46 1.70
C MET A 129 -9.03 -4.12 1.22
N ARG A 130 -10.07 -4.62 1.89
CA ARG A 130 -11.46 -4.26 1.58
C ARG A 130 -12.13 -3.50 2.71
N ALA A 131 -13.14 -2.71 2.36
CA ALA A 131 -14.06 -2.13 3.34
C ALA A 131 -14.81 -3.23 4.09
N SER A 132 -15.12 -3.02 5.37
CA SER A 132 -15.91 -3.97 6.17
C SER A 132 -17.39 -4.02 5.77
N GLY A 133 -17.85 -3.10 4.93
CA GLY A 133 -19.22 -3.06 4.42
C GLY A 133 -19.47 -3.95 3.20
N VAL A 134 -18.45 -4.63 2.67
CA VAL A 134 -18.51 -5.42 1.43
C VAL A 134 -18.00 -6.84 1.64
N GLU A 135 -18.52 -7.77 0.84
CA GLU A 135 -18.12 -9.19 0.84
C GLU A 135 -17.56 -9.59 -0.54
N PRO A 136 -16.56 -10.48 -0.61
CA PRO A 136 -16.10 -11.01 -1.89
C PRO A 136 -17.18 -11.88 -2.55
N VAL A 137 -17.29 -11.80 -3.87
CA VAL A 137 -18.17 -12.70 -4.63
C VAL A 137 -17.54 -14.10 -4.80
N SER A 138 -16.22 -14.16 -4.96
CA SER A 138 -15.46 -15.42 -5.03
C SER A 138 -14.48 -15.53 -3.88
N VAL A 139 -14.54 -16.67 -3.19
CA VAL A 139 -13.63 -17.03 -2.08
C VAL A 139 -12.59 -18.07 -2.47
N LEU A 140 -12.64 -18.57 -3.70
CA LEU A 140 -11.70 -19.59 -4.17
C LEU A 140 -10.33 -18.95 -4.42
N SER A 141 -9.30 -19.63 -3.92
CA SER A 141 -7.92 -19.28 -4.23
C SER A 141 -7.48 -20.10 -5.44
N GLU A 142 -6.91 -19.43 -6.44
CA GLU A 142 -6.59 -20.06 -7.73
C GLU A 142 -5.38 -19.40 -8.39
N TYR A 143 -4.71 -20.15 -9.25
CA TYR A 143 -3.72 -19.59 -10.16
C TYR A 143 -4.42 -19.02 -11.39
N LYS A 144 -4.07 -17.79 -11.75
CA LYS A 144 -4.62 -17.07 -12.91
C LYS A 144 -3.50 -16.74 -13.89
N TRP A 145 -3.87 -16.76 -15.16
CA TRP A 145 -3.03 -16.29 -16.25
C TRP A 145 -3.85 -15.31 -17.08
N GLN A 146 -3.42 -14.05 -17.11
CA GLN A 146 -4.04 -13.02 -17.93
C GLN A 146 -2.96 -12.13 -18.54
N ASP A 147 -3.13 -11.72 -19.80
CA ASP A 147 -2.26 -10.74 -20.47
C ASP A 147 -0.75 -11.05 -20.34
N GLY A 148 -0.37 -12.34 -20.35
CA GLY A 148 1.01 -12.79 -20.22
C GLY A 148 1.58 -12.76 -18.79
N LEU A 149 0.77 -12.49 -17.78
CA LEU A 149 1.13 -12.50 -16.36
C LEU A 149 0.42 -13.63 -15.62
N GLY A 150 1.21 -14.51 -15.02
CA GLY A 150 0.76 -15.56 -14.12
C GLY A 150 0.86 -15.15 -12.66
N TYR A 151 -0.22 -15.33 -11.89
CA TYR A 151 -0.25 -15.00 -10.46
C TYR A 151 -1.21 -15.90 -9.68
N TYR A 152 -0.90 -16.13 -8.41
CA TYR A 152 -1.82 -16.81 -7.50
C TYR A 152 -2.67 -15.78 -6.77
N GLN A 153 -4.00 -15.90 -6.84
CA GLN A 153 -4.94 -15.05 -6.14
C GLN A 153 -5.51 -15.81 -4.93
N SER A 154 -5.52 -15.16 -3.76
CA SER A 154 -6.11 -15.72 -2.55
C SER A 154 -7.03 -14.71 -1.88
N THR A 155 -8.31 -15.07 -1.77
CA THR A 155 -9.31 -14.26 -1.06
C THR A 155 -9.29 -14.60 0.43
N LYS A 156 -8.98 -13.59 1.27
CA LYS A 156 -9.11 -13.65 2.73
C LYS A 156 -10.35 -12.86 3.17
N ASN A 157 -10.62 -12.81 4.48
CA ASN A 157 -11.76 -12.05 5.01
C ASN A 157 -11.63 -10.55 4.73
N ALA A 158 -10.49 -9.96 5.11
CA ALA A 158 -10.27 -8.50 5.01
C ALA A 158 -9.46 -8.06 3.78
N SER A 159 -9.02 -8.99 2.94
CA SER A 159 -8.21 -8.68 1.76
C SER A 159 -8.35 -9.68 0.62
N THR A 160 -7.96 -9.25 -0.58
CA THR A 160 -7.61 -10.12 -1.70
C THR A 160 -6.11 -10.00 -1.92
N ASP A 161 -5.39 -11.12 -1.86
CA ASP A 161 -3.94 -11.19 -1.98
C ASP A 161 -3.57 -11.76 -3.36
N PHE A 162 -2.51 -11.22 -3.97
CA PHE A 162 -1.97 -11.62 -5.26
C PHE A 162 -0.48 -11.89 -5.11
N PHE A 163 -0.04 -13.06 -5.54
CA PHE A 163 1.35 -13.50 -5.44
C PHE A 163 1.93 -13.72 -6.83
N PHE A 164 3.03 -13.04 -7.13
CA PHE A 164 3.71 -13.07 -8.42
C PHE A 164 5.10 -13.68 -8.25
N SER A 165 5.33 -14.83 -8.87
CA SER A 165 6.69 -15.40 -8.95
C SER A 165 7.58 -14.52 -9.83
N ASN A 166 7.04 -14.02 -10.93
CA ASN A 166 7.69 -13.10 -11.86
C ASN A 166 6.71 -11.99 -12.24
N LEU A 167 7.15 -10.74 -12.14
CA LEU A 167 6.42 -9.54 -12.54
C LEU A 167 7.29 -8.78 -13.55
N PRO A 168 7.07 -8.99 -14.86
CA PRO A 168 7.78 -8.22 -15.88
C PRO A 168 7.46 -6.73 -15.78
N LYS A 169 8.35 -5.90 -16.31
CA LYS A 169 8.09 -4.48 -16.57
C LYS A 169 6.81 -4.32 -17.38
N GLY A 170 5.93 -3.42 -16.96
CA GLY A 170 4.69 -3.15 -17.70
C GLY A 170 3.57 -2.59 -16.82
N SER A 171 2.39 -2.53 -17.43
CA SER A 171 1.14 -2.12 -16.78
C SER A 171 0.15 -3.28 -16.78
N TYR A 172 -0.50 -3.52 -15.66
CA TYR A 172 -1.42 -4.62 -15.44
C TYR A 172 -2.70 -4.12 -14.77
N VAL A 173 -3.83 -4.71 -15.13
CA VAL A 173 -5.14 -4.40 -14.53
C VAL A 173 -5.70 -5.65 -13.90
N PHE A 174 -6.03 -5.58 -12.61
CA PHE A 174 -6.66 -6.68 -11.87
C PHE A 174 -8.06 -6.27 -11.47
N GLU A 175 -9.03 -7.13 -11.79
CA GLU A 175 -10.42 -6.91 -11.42
C GLU A 175 -10.99 -8.08 -10.65
N TYR A 176 -11.78 -7.78 -9.62
CA TYR A 176 -12.57 -8.77 -8.93
C TYR A 176 -13.85 -8.15 -8.36
N ASP A 177 -14.91 -8.96 -8.29
CA ASP A 177 -16.22 -8.51 -7.84
C ASP A 177 -16.39 -8.68 -6.32
N ILE A 178 -17.05 -7.70 -5.72
CA ILE A 178 -17.47 -7.64 -4.32
C ILE A 178 -18.96 -7.23 -4.26
N ARG A 179 -19.65 -7.56 -3.19
CA ARG A 179 -21.05 -7.20 -2.97
C ARG A 179 -21.19 -6.30 -1.75
N ALA A 180 -21.95 -5.21 -1.88
CA ALA A 180 -22.32 -4.37 -0.75
C ALA A 180 -23.24 -5.14 0.22
N ASN A 181 -22.86 -5.22 1.48
CA ASN A 181 -23.53 -6.05 2.49
C ASN A 181 -24.11 -5.24 3.65
N ASN A 182 -23.31 -4.34 4.25
CA ASN A 182 -23.75 -3.52 5.39
C ASN A 182 -23.85 -2.05 5.00
N ALA A 183 -24.92 -1.37 5.44
CA ALA A 183 -25.07 0.07 5.28
C ALA A 183 -24.17 0.82 6.28
N GLY A 184 -23.56 1.93 5.86
CA GLY A 184 -22.63 2.71 6.65
C GLY A 184 -21.57 3.43 5.80
N GLU A 185 -20.64 4.10 6.46
CA GLU A 185 -19.46 4.69 5.84
C GLU A 185 -18.21 3.91 6.23
N PHE A 186 -17.45 3.47 5.24
CA PHE A 186 -16.34 2.55 5.45
C PHE A 186 -15.08 3.04 4.73
N SER A 187 -13.94 2.93 5.40
CA SER A 187 -12.65 3.06 4.73
C SER A 187 -12.45 1.88 3.79
N ASN A 188 -12.16 2.16 2.52
CA ASN A 188 -11.96 1.15 1.47
C ASN A 188 -10.53 0.56 1.45
N GLY A 189 -9.80 0.73 2.56
CA GLY A 189 -8.41 0.31 2.68
C GLY A 189 -7.49 0.89 1.60
N ILE A 190 -6.33 0.27 1.48
CA ILE A 190 -5.35 0.52 0.42
C ILE A 190 -4.98 -0.80 -0.24
N THR A 191 -4.47 -0.71 -1.46
CA THR A 191 -3.67 -1.79 -2.04
C THR A 191 -2.21 -1.53 -1.71
N SER A 192 -1.52 -2.50 -1.13
CA SER A 192 -0.07 -2.48 -0.90
C SER A 192 0.62 -3.52 -1.77
N ILE A 193 1.81 -3.24 -2.28
CA ILE A 193 2.63 -4.19 -3.04
C ILE A 193 4.05 -4.15 -2.52
N GLN A 194 4.67 -5.30 -2.34
CA GLN A 194 6.00 -5.41 -1.77
C GLN A 194 6.74 -6.64 -2.32
N ASN A 195 8.05 -6.50 -2.51
CA ASN A 195 8.93 -7.64 -2.74
C ASN A 195 9.23 -8.38 -1.44
N MET A 196 9.07 -9.71 -1.45
CA MET A 196 9.27 -10.56 -0.28
C MET A 196 10.72 -10.64 0.20
N TYR A 197 11.70 -10.39 -0.69
CA TYR A 197 13.12 -10.49 -0.40
C TYR A 197 13.87 -9.16 -0.47
N ALA A 198 13.26 -8.13 -1.06
CA ALA A 198 13.84 -6.79 -1.19
C ALA A 198 12.82 -5.71 -0.74
N PRO A 199 12.57 -5.56 0.58
CA PRO A 199 11.46 -4.80 1.13
C PRO A 199 11.47 -3.29 0.80
N GLU A 200 12.60 -2.76 0.34
CA GLU A 200 12.72 -1.41 -0.21
C GLU A 200 11.89 -1.21 -1.49
N TYR A 201 11.62 -2.30 -2.23
CA TYR A 201 10.67 -2.29 -3.35
C TYR A 201 9.26 -2.52 -2.81
N THR A 202 8.67 -1.43 -2.37
CA THR A 202 7.30 -1.38 -1.85
C THR A 202 6.54 -0.18 -2.41
N SER A 203 5.22 -0.27 -2.48
CA SER A 203 4.34 0.82 -2.87
C SER A 203 2.94 0.61 -2.31
N HIS A 204 2.12 1.65 -2.39
CA HIS A 204 0.71 1.58 -2.02
C HIS A 204 -0.14 2.59 -2.78
N SER A 205 -1.41 2.25 -2.96
CA SER A 205 -2.43 3.17 -3.45
C SER A 205 -2.73 4.26 -2.41
N ASN A 206 -3.47 5.28 -2.81
CA ASN A 206 -4.16 6.15 -1.85
C ASN A 206 -5.31 5.38 -1.18
N GLY A 207 -5.74 5.88 -0.02
CA GLY A 207 -6.98 5.47 0.61
C GLY A 207 -8.20 6.13 0.01
N SER A 208 -9.36 5.51 0.22
CA SER A 208 -10.67 6.08 -0.11
C SER A 208 -11.75 5.62 0.86
N THR A 209 -12.94 6.19 0.74
CA THR A 209 -14.12 5.85 1.56
C THR A 209 -15.26 5.47 0.62
N ILE A 210 -16.09 4.52 1.05
CA ILE A 210 -17.35 4.17 0.38
C ILE A 210 -18.51 4.37 1.35
N SER A 211 -19.64 4.87 0.85
CA SER A 211 -20.88 5.07 1.61
C SER A 211 -21.96 4.15 1.04
N ILE A 212 -22.46 3.23 1.86
CA ILE A 212 -23.48 2.25 1.50
C ILE A 212 -24.78 2.63 2.21
N LYS A 213 -25.85 2.79 1.45
CA LYS A 213 -27.21 3.07 1.95
C LYS A 213 -28.04 1.79 1.99
N LYS A 214 -29.09 1.80 2.81
CA LYS A 214 -30.12 0.77 2.78
C LYS A 214 -30.88 0.81 1.45
#